data_AF-A0A4Y2KJ71-F1
#
_entry.id   AF-A0A4Y2KJ71-F1
#
_cell.length_a   1.000
_cell.length_b   1.000
_cell.length_c   1.000
_cell.angle_alpha   90.00
_cell.angle_beta   90.00
_cell.angle_gamma   90.00
#
_symmetry.space_group_name_H-M   'P 1'
#
loop_
_entity.id
_entity.type
_entity.pdbx_description
1 polymer ?
#
loop_
_entity_poly.entity_id
_entity_poly.type
_entity_poly.pdbx_seq_one_letter_code
_entity_poly.pdbx_strand_id
1 'polypeptide(L)'
;MGTEKAVLNASDYILFALMLLVSAAIGLYLRFSDGKQKTMNEYMLGGKKMPILPVAFSIMTSDLSAVSVIGAPAEVYMFGILTFFGSIIYPKCLMLVVKIMYLC
;
A
#
# COMPACT_ATOMS: atom_id res chain seq x y z
N MET A 1 18.68 37.63 5.65
CA MET A 1 17.71 37.13 4.67
C MET A 1 18.47 36.30 3.65
N GLY A 2 18.95 35.13 4.09
CA GLY A 2 19.73 34.21 3.26
C GLY A 2 18.79 33.44 2.37
N THR A 3 19.12 33.33 1.09
CA THR A 3 18.37 32.58 0.09
C THR A 3 18.47 31.09 0.40
N GLU A 4 17.53 30.57 1.18
CA GLU A 4 17.36 29.14 1.39
C GLU A 4 16.90 28.53 0.06
N LYS A 5 17.81 27.83 -0.60
CA LYS A 5 17.50 27.01 -1.76
C LYS A 5 16.71 25.82 -1.23
N ALA A 6 15.39 25.95 -1.12
CA ALA A 6 14.47 24.82 -0.97
C ALA A 6 14.41 24.01 -2.28
N VAL A 7 15.58 23.65 -2.80
CA VAL A 7 15.73 22.72 -3.92
C VAL A 7 15.99 21.37 -3.27
N LEU A 8 15.13 20.40 -3.58
CA LEU A 8 15.38 19.01 -3.20
C LEU A 8 16.81 18.65 -3.65
N ASN A 9 17.57 17.99 -2.77
CA ASN A 9 18.95 17.65 -3.10
C ASN A 9 18.96 16.77 -4.35
N ALA A 10 20.06 16.78 -5.11
CA ALA A 10 20.18 15.93 -6.30
C ALA A 10 19.91 14.44 -5.98
N SER A 11 20.18 14.00 -4.75
CA SER A 11 19.85 12.68 -4.24
C SER A 11 18.35 12.37 -4.19
N ASP A 12 17.52 13.34 -3.79
CA ASP A 12 16.07 13.16 -3.67
C ASP A 12 15.42 12.93 -5.05
N TYR A 13 15.93 13.64 -6.06
CA TYR A 13 15.49 13.46 -7.45
C TYR A 13 15.88 12.08 -8.00
N ILE A 14 17.09 11.60 -7.67
CA ILE A 14 17.55 10.26 -8.07
C ILE A 14 16.64 9.17 -7.46
N LEU A 15 16.27 9.30 -6.19
CA LEU A 15 15.37 8.35 -5.52
C LEU A 15 13.98 8.33 -6.16
N PHE A 16 13.43 9.50 -6.47
CA PHE A 16 12.14 9.61 -7.14
C PHE A 16 12.15 8.98 -8.55
N ALA A 17 13.20 9.26 -9.33
CA ALA A 17 13.39 8.65 -10.64
C ALA A 17 13.55 7.13 -10.55
N LEU A 18 14.32 6.63 -9.57
CA LEU A 18 14.53 5.21 -9.36
C LEU A 18 13.23 4.49 -8.96
N MET A 19 12.42 5.07 -8.06
CA MET A 19 11.12 4.51 -7.67
C MET A 19 10.20 4.35 -8.89
N LEU A 20 10.13 5.38 -9.75
CA LEU A 20 9.34 5.34 -10.97
C LEU A 20 9.86 4.29 -11.95
N LEU A 21 11.18 4.20 -12.13
CA LEU A 21 11.81 3.21 -13.00
C LEU A 21 11.53 1.79 -12.53
N VAL A 22 11.61 1.51 -11.23
CA VAL A 22 11.29 0.18 -10.67
C VAL A 22 9.81 -0.16 -10.91
N SER A 23 8.90 0.77 -10.64
CA SER A 23 7.46 0.57 -10.90
C SER A 23 7.18 0.31 -12.38
N ALA A 24 7.80 1.08 -13.28
CA ALA A 24 7.65 0.92 -14.73
C ALA A 24 8.29 -0.38 -15.22
N ALA A 25 9.44 -0.77 -14.68
CA ALA A 25 10.15 -2.00 -15.03
C ALA A 25 9.32 -3.24 -14.69
N ILE A 26 8.65 -3.28 -13.53
CA ILE A 26 7.75 -4.39 -13.16
C ILE A 26 6.58 -4.48 -14.14
N GLY A 27 5.99 -3.34 -14.52
CA GLY A 27 4.93 -3.29 -15.53
C GLY A 27 5.39 -3.76 -16.92
N LEU A 28 6.56 -3.30 -17.37
CA LEU A 28 7.16 -3.72 -18.65
C LEU A 28 7.53 -5.20 -18.63
N TYR A 29 8.10 -5.71 -17.54
CA TYR A 29 8.45 -7.12 -17.39
C TYR A 29 7.21 -8.01 -17.56
N LEU A 30 6.09 -7.66 -16.94
CA LEU A 30 4.83 -8.39 -17.08
C LEU A 30 4.24 -8.28 -18.50
N ARG A 31 4.48 -7.17 -19.21
CA ARG A 31 4.04 -6.96 -20.60
C ARG A 31 4.85 -7.78 -21.61
N PHE A 32 6.17 -7.88 -21.41
CA PHE A 32 7.08 -8.60 -22.31
C PHE A 32 7.16 -10.11 -22.01
N SER A 33 6.73 -10.57 -20.83
CA SER A 33 6.77 -12.00 -20.43
C SER A 33 5.73 -12.91 -21.12
N ASP A 34 5.36 -12.57 -22.36
CA ASP A 34 4.66 -13.37 -23.36
C ASP A 34 3.45 -14.22 -22.88
N GLY A 35 2.24 -13.70 -23.14
CA GLY A 35 1.05 -14.51 -23.39
C GLY A 35 0.14 -14.90 -22.22
N LYS A 36 0.53 -14.71 -20.95
CA LYS A 36 -0.27 -15.09 -19.76
C LYS A 36 -1.41 -14.13 -19.37
N GLN A 37 -1.71 -13.15 -20.22
CA GLN A 37 -2.77 -12.16 -19.99
C GLN A 37 -3.75 -12.09 -21.17
N LYS A 38 -3.88 -13.16 -21.97
CA LYS A 38 -4.71 -13.15 -23.18
C LYS A 38 -6.21 -13.27 -22.92
N THR A 39 -6.61 -13.69 -21.72
CA THR A 39 -8.02 -13.84 -21.32
C THR A 39 -8.28 -13.15 -19.98
N MET A 40 -9.45 -12.51 -19.83
CA MET A 40 -9.84 -11.78 -18.61
C MET A 40 -9.67 -12.59 -17.33
N ASN A 41 -9.96 -13.90 -17.38
CA ASN A 41 -9.75 -14.81 -16.26
C ASN A 41 -8.28 -14.94 -15.84
N GLU A 42 -7.33 -14.93 -16.78
CA GLU A 42 -5.90 -15.00 -16.44
C GLU A 42 -5.37 -13.66 -15.90
N TYR A 43 -5.90 -12.54 -16.38
CA TYR A 43 -5.55 -11.21 -15.88
C TYR A 43 -6.11 -10.96 -14.47
N MET A 44 -7.37 -11.34 -14.21
CA MET A 44 -8.01 -11.14 -12.91
C MET A 44 -7.62 -12.19 -11.86
N LEU A 45 -7.40 -13.45 -12.27
CA LEU A 45 -7.11 -14.57 -11.34
C LEU A 45 -5.64 -15.01 -11.35
N GLY A 46 -4.79 -14.43 -12.20
CA GLY A 46 -3.36 -14.71 -12.23
C GLY A 46 -2.99 -16.17 -12.51
N GLY A 47 -3.87 -16.91 -13.17
CA GLY A 47 -3.70 -18.34 -13.42
C GLY A 47 -3.73 -19.22 -12.16
N LYS A 48 -4.22 -18.74 -11.00
CA LYS A 48 -4.32 -19.49 -9.72
C LYS A 48 -3.02 -20.11 -9.20
N LYS A 49 -1.87 -19.78 -9.78
CA LYS A 49 -0.55 -20.36 -9.46
C LYS A 49 0.44 -19.32 -8.90
N MET A 50 -0.06 -18.20 -8.37
CA MET A 50 0.82 -17.20 -7.74
C MET A 50 1.37 -17.74 -6.41
N PRO A 51 2.67 -17.54 -6.12
CA PRO A 51 3.25 -17.96 -4.84
C PRO A 51 2.67 -17.15 -3.67
N ILE A 52 2.67 -17.73 -2.46
CA ILE A 52 2.06 -17.14 -1.26
C ILE A 52 2.69 -15.80 -0.86
N LEU A 53 3.99 -15.62 -1.10
CA LEU A 53 4.75 -14.43 -0.70
C LEU A 53 4.27 -13.14 -1.38
N PRO A 54 4.17 -13.06 -2.73
CA PRO A 54 3.65 -11.86 -3.38
C PRO A 54 2.15 -11.63 -3.12
N VAL A 55 1.38 -12.69 -2.86
CA VAL A 55 -0.04 -12.55 -2.48
C VAL A 55 -0.16 -11.85 -1.13
N ALA A 56 0.60 -12.29 -0.12
CA ALA A 56 0.64 -11.63 1.19
C ALA A 56 1.11 -10.17 1.08
N PHE A 57 2.14 -9.91 0.27
CA PHE A 57 2.64 -8.55 0.03
C PHE A 57 1.60 -7.64 -0.63
N SER A 58 0.79 -8.17 -1.56
CA SER A 58 -0.31 -7.42 -2.17
C SER A 58 -1.38 -7.02 -1.16
N ILE A 59 -1.78 -7.94 -0.28
CA ILE A 59 -2.81 -7.67 0.75
C ILE A 59 -2.30 -6.61 1.73
N MET A 60 -1.04 -6.74 2.18
CA MET A 60 -0.42 -5.71 3.03
C MET A 60 -0.40 -4.34 2.35
N THR A 61 -0.09 -4.30 1.05
CA THR A 61 -0.07 -3.04 0.29
C THR A 61 -1.48 -2.45 0.12
N SER A 62 -2.52 -3.28 -0.02
CA SER A 62 -3.90 -2.82 -0.08
C SER A 62 -4.36 -2.13 1.20
N ASP A 63 -3.84 -2.53 2.35
CA ASP A 63 -4.16 -1.92 3.65
C ASP A 63 -3.35 -0.63 3.91
N LEU A 64 -2.20 -0.46 3.24
CA LEU A 64 -1.33 0.70 3.41
C LEU A 64 -1.79 1.88 2.54
N SER A 65 -2.43 2.86 3.18
CA SER A 65 -2.77 4.15 2.56
C SER A 65 -1.82 5.26 3.00
N ALA A 66 -1.53 6.20 2.08
CA ALA A 66 -0.74 7.40 2.38
C ALA A 66 -1.35 8.22 3.53
N VAL A 67 -2.69 8.25 3.63
CA VAL A 67 -3.42 8.94 4.70
C VAL A 67 -3.12 8.31 6.06
N SER A 68 -3.04 6.99 6.15
CA SER A 68 -2.76 6.29 7.42
C SER A 68 -1.32 6.51 7.89
N VAL A 69 -0.37 6.55 6.96
CA VAL A 69 1.06 6.74 7.27
C VAL A 69 1.34 8.12 7.87
N ILE A 70 0.70 9.18 7.34
CA ILE A 70 0.84 10.54 7.89
C ILE A 70 -0.17 10.84 9.01
N GLY A 71 -1.33 10.19 8.97
CA GLY A 71 -2.43 10.40 9.90
C GLY A 71 -2.16 9.79 11.27
N ALA A 72 -1.60 8.58 11.33
CA ALA A 72 -1.28 7.92 12.59
C ALA A 72 -0.38 8.75 13.52
N PRO A 73 0.76 9.32 13.07
CA PRO A 73 1.54 10.20 13.93
C PRO A 73 0.80 11.51 14.24
N ALA A 74 0.06 12.09 13.29
CA ALA A 74 -0.71 13.32 13.52
C ALA A 74 -1.76 13.16 14.63
N GLU A 75 -2.44 12.01 14.66
CA GLU A 75 -3.38 11.65 15.73
C GLU A 75 -2.67 11.46 17.06
N VAL A 76 -1.50 10.81 17.07
CA VAL A 76 -0.69 10.65 18.30
C VAL A 76 -0.22 12.01 18.83
N TYR A 77 0.14 12.95 17.96
CA TYR A 77 0.54 14.30 18.37
C TYR A 77 -0.61 15.09 19.02
N MET A 78 -1.86 14.89 18.59
CA MET A 78 -3.01 15.62 19.16
C MET A 78 -3.68 14.90 20.34
N PHE A 79 -3.83 13.57 20.28
CA PHE A 79 -4.62 12.77 21.22
C PHE A 79 -3.79 11.83 22.11
N GLY A 80 -2.47 11.75 21.90
CA GLY A 80 -1.55 10.99 22.75
C GLY A 80 -1.92 9.50 22.85
N ILE A 81 -2.07 9.00 24.08
CA ILE A 81 -2.34 7.58 24.36
C ILE A 81 -3.72 7.12 23.86
N LEU A 82 -4.66 8.02 23.60
CA LEU A 82 -6.00 7.66 23.13
C LEU A 82 -5.97 6.98 21.74
N THR A 83 -5.01 7.33 20.88
CA THR A 83 -4.82 6.69 19.56
C THR A 83 -4.50 5.20 19.70
N PHE A 84 -3.73 4.80 20.72
CA PHE A 84 -3.40 3.40 20.98
C PHE A 84 -4.63 2.56 21.36
N PHE A 85 -5.53 3.13 22.17
CA PHE A 85 -6.82 2.47 22.46
C PHE A 85 -7.69 2.36 21.21
N GLY A 86 -7.70 3.39 20.36
CA GLY A 86 -8.36 3.36 19.06
C GLY A 86 -7.89 2.18 18.20
N SER A 87 -6.58 1.98 18.06
CA SER A 87 -6.00 0.89 17.26
C SER A 87 -6.38 -0.51 17.75
N ILE A 88 -6.68 -0.70 19.04
CA ILE A 88 -7.14 -1.99 19.59
C ILE A 88 -8.63 -2.20 19.34
N ILE A 89 -9.41 -1.11 19.38
CA ILE A 89 -10.88 -1.13 19.19
C ILE A 89 -11.25 -1.36 17.74
N TYR A 90 -10.60 -0.70 16.77
CA TYR A 90 -10.90 -0.81 15.34
C TYR A 90 -10.95 -2.25 14.80
N PRO A 91 -9.93 -3.12 14.98
CA PRO A 91 -9.98 -4.49 14.46
C PRO A 91 -11.01 -5.36 15.18
N LYS A 92 -11.24 -5.14 16.49
CA LYS A 92 -12.28 -5.85 17.25
C LYS A 92 -13.68 -5.45 16.79
N CYS A 93 -13.91 -4.17 16.54
CA CYS A 93 -15.18 -3.64 16.05
C CYS A 93 -15.47 -4.13 14.62
N LEU A 94 -14.46 -4.14 13.75
CA LEU A 94 -14.56 -4.69 12.40
C LEU A 94 -14.96 -6.18 12.41
N MET A 95 -14.33 -7.00 13.26
CA MET A 95 -14.68 -8.42 13.41
C MET A 95 -16.13 -8.60 13.91
N LEU A 96 -16.61 -7.73 14.80
CA LEU A 96 -17.98 -7.75 15.30
C LEU A 96 -19.00 -7.38 14.20
N VAL A 97 -18.74 -6.33 13.42
CA VAL A 97 -19.60 -5.90 12.30
C VAL A 97 -19.68 -6.98 11.23
N VAL A 98 -18.55 -7.59 10.88
CA VAL A 98 -18.51 -8.75 9.96
C VAL A 98 -19.38 -9.88 10.52
N LYS A 99 -19.20 -10.23 11.80
CA LYS A 99 -20.00 -11.28 12.44
C LYS A 99 -21.50 -10.98 12.43
N ILE A 100 -21.92 -9.74 12.60
CA ILE A 100 -23.32 -9.31 12.50
C ILE A 100 -23.84 -9.42 11.06
N MET A 101 -23.05 -8.99 10.06
CA MET A 101 -23.44 -9.06 8.65
C MET A 101 -23.56 -10.51 8.15
N TYR A 102 -22.74 -11.43 8.66
CA TYR A 102 -22.84 -12.86 8.37
C TYR A 102 -23.94 -13.58 9.18
N LEU A 103 -24.47 -12.96 10.24
CA LEU A 103 -25.59 -13.50 11.04
C LEU A 103 -26.97 -13.03 10.54
N CYS A 104 -26.99 -12.04 9.64
CA CYS A 104 -28.17 -11.60 8.90
C CYS A 104 -28.24 -12.32 7.55
#